data_AF-A0A6C0HZK9-F1
#
_entry.id   AF-A0A6C0HZK9-F1
#
_cell.length_a   1.000
_cell.length_b   1.000
_cell.length_c   1.000
_cell.angle_alpha   90.00
_cell.angle_beta   90.00
_cell.angle_gamma   90.00
#
_symmetry.space_group_name_H-M   'P 1'
#
loop_
_entity.id
_entity.type
_entity.pdbx_description
1 polymer ?
#
loop_
_entity_poly.entity_id
_entity_poly.type
_entity_poly.pdbx_seq_one_letter_code
_entity_poly.pdbx_strand_id
1 'polypeptide(L)'
;MYESIFKINNKQKLNAIVIDNFYEDPIKVREFALSQKIDITGCFPGTRTAPFVSTDIKNKIQKIVGSYGKNCNMYLDYNDEENEKNNNNNNGSFFINTINSENAWIHNDSDMSYSCIIYLTPNVSLSSGTSVLIPLDDKIKQDRKTGIDKTKWIEIDRIGNKFNKMLIFDCQQYHVPNNYFGIDKEDGRLTQVIWFNFSKTPEKSVERNSPYPCNLNYNHNCDFIVIDDFYEDPNNVREFALSQKFHITGDFLGSRTDCFITNDIIKKIESYLYQYDVDMTKIRSPRFGSGSFQYITSKYKPEVDIDNNSDWSGIIFLTPDANEKTGIRFYDYHDINATLETMKKYSKDMTKWNETDKIYHKFNRLILFNSKKWHSMAEHFGLDQYDSGLFQMFFI
;
A
#
# COMPACT_ATOMS: atom_id res chain seq x y z
N MET A 1 -12.67 -32.00 -0.54
CA MET A 1 -13.71 -31.53 0.39
C MET A 1 -13.12 -30.52 1.38
N TYR A 2 -12.36 -29.53 0.89
CA TYR A 2 -11.78 -28.44 1.69
C TYR A 2 -12.46 -27.10 1.43
N GLU A 3 -13.31 -27.00 0.40
CA GLU A 3 -13.91 -25.73 -0.05
C GLU A 3 -14.71 -25.02 1.04
N SER A 4 -15.35 -25.77 1.95
CA SER A 4 -16.09 -25.21 3.08
C SER A 4 -15.21 -24.51 4.13
N ILE A 5 -13.89 -24.73 4.11
CA ILE A 5 -12.91 -24.11 5.01
C ILE A 5 -12.54 -22.70 4.51
N PHE A 6 -12.40 -22.53 3.20
CA PHE A 6 -11.91 -21.28 2.58
C PHE A 6 -13.02 -20.28 2.29
N LYS A 7 -13.83 -19.98 3.31
CA LYS A 7 -14.88 -18.96 3.19
C LYS A 7 -14.27 -17.56 3.18
N ILE A 8 -14.71 -16.76 2.21
CA ILE A 8 -14.26 -15.40 1.99
C ILE A 8 -15.08 -14.43 2.84
N ASN A 9 -14.42 -13.56 3.59
CA ASN A 9 -15.10 -12.57 4.43
C ASN A 9 -15.71 -11.45 3.59
N ASN A 10 -17.03 -11.23 3.67
CA ASN A 10 -17.69 -10.15 2.93
C ASN A 10 -17.44 -8.73 3.50
N LYS A 11 -16.75 -8.63 4.65
CA LYS A 11 -16.39 -7.38 5.34
C LYS A 11 -14.90 -7.05 5.25
N GLN A 12 -14.17 -7.63 4.29
CA GLN A 12 -12.78 -7.24 3.98
C GLN A 12 -12.62 -5.73 3.88
N LYS A 13 -11.45 -5.25 4.30
CA LYS A 13 -11.11 -3.84 4.31
C LYS A 13 -9.96 -3.59 3.35
N LEU A 14 -10.16 -2.68 2.40
CA LEU A 14 -9.04 -2.15 1.65
C LEU A 14 -8.20 -1.32 2.60
N ASN A 15 -6.94 -1.70 2.78
CA ASN A 15 -6.03 -1.05 3.71
C ASN A 15 -5.14 -0.05 2.97
N ALA A 16 -4.54 -0.46 1.84
CA ALA A 16 -3.72 0.42 1.01
C ALA A 16 -3.68 -0.01 -0.47
N ILE A 17 -3.44 0.95 -1.36
CA ILE A 17 -3.05 0.74 -2.77
C ILE A 17 -1.85 1.64 -3.06
N VAL A 18 -0.80 1.07 -3.66
CA VAL A 18 0.36 1.82 -4.13
C VAL A 18 0.48 1.74 -5.64
N ILE A 19 0.67 2.89 -6.28
CA ILE A 19 0.77 3.03 -7.73
C ILE A 19 1.98 3.89 -8.05
N ASP A 20 2.95 3.33 -8.78
CA ASP A 20 4.07 4.10 -9.32
C ASP A 20 3.65 4.81 -10.63
N ASN A 21 4.32 5.91 -10.95
CA ASN A 21 4.13 6.68 -12.18
C ASN A 21 2.68 7.16 -12.41
N PHE A 22 2.04 7.74 -11.40
CA PHE A 22 0.63 8.15 -11.46
C PHE A 22 0.34 9.21 -12.54
N TYR A 23 1.11 10.31 -12.57
CA TYR A 23 1.04 11.31 -13.61
C TYR A 23 1.83 10.87 -14.84
N GLU A 24 1.34 11.20 -16.03
CA GLU A 24 2.09 10.99 -17.27
C GLU A 24 3.28 11.94 -17.38
N ASP A 25 3.09 13.20 -16.98
CA ASP A 25 4.13 14.24 -16.93
C ASP A 25 4.24 14.83 -15.52
N PRO A 26 4.86 14.11 -14.57
CA PRO A 26 4.97 14.57 -13.18
C PRO A 26 5.83 15.82 -13.01
N ILE A 27 6.74 16.10 -13.96
CA ILE A 27 7.57 17.30 -13.95
C ILE A 27 6.69 18.52 -14.18
N LYS A 28 5.83 18.52 -15.20
CA LYS A 28 4.90 19.63 -15.43
C LYS A 28 3.92 19.84 -14.27
N VAL A 29 3.46 18.76 -13.64
CA VAL A 29 2.59 18.87 -12.43
C VAL A 29 3.35 19.53 -11.28
N ARG A 30 4.62 19.15 -11.06
CA ARG A 30 5.49 19.80 -10.07
C ARG A 30 5.71 21.27 -10.39
N GLU A 31 6.09 21.61 -11.62
CA GLU A 31 6.29 22.99 -12.07
C GLU A 31 5.03 23.84 -11.85
N PHE A 32 3.86 23.29 -12.20
CA PHE A 32 2.58 23.92 -11.93
C PHE A 32 2.40 24.17 -10.43
N ALA A 33 2.55 23.16 -9.59
CA ALA A 33 2.40 23.28 -8.14
C ALA A 33 3.31 24.36 -7.54
N LEU A 34 4.57 24.41 -7.96
CA LEU A 34 5.57 25.38 -7.48
C LEU A 34 5.30 26.81 -7.98
N SER A 35 4.60 26.97 -9.10
CA SER A 35 4.16 28.27 -9.61
C SER A 35 2.96 28.85 -8.85
N GLN A 36 2.24 28.03 -8.08
CA GLN A 36 1.10 28.48 -7.29
C GLN A 36 1.53 29.23 -6.02
N LYS A 37 0.58 29.98 -5.44
CA LYS A 37 0.72 30.56 -4.11
C LYS A 37 0.56 29.45 -3.06
N ILE A 38 1.60 29.20 -2.25
CA ILE A 38 1.65 28.16 -1.22
C ILE A 38 1.74 28.80 0.18
N ASP A 39 0.69 29.49 0.61
CA ASP A 39 0.68 30.34 1.81
C ASP A 39 -0.43 30.01 2.81
N ILE A 40 -1.26 28.98 2.54
CA ILE A 40 -2.32 28.57 3.47
C ILE A 40 -1.70 27.75 4.60
N THR A 41 -1.88 28.20 5.84
CA THR A 41 -1.50 27.53 7.09
C THR A 41 -2.73 27.11 7.89
N GLY A 42 -2.56 26.21 8.86
CA GLY A 42 -3.66 25.75 9.71
C GLY A 42 -3.23 24.70 10.72
N CYS A 43 -4.17 23.84 11.15
CA CYS A 43 -3.88 22.70 12.03
C CYS A 43 -3.25 21.53 11.24
N PHE A 44 -2.20 21.82 10.48
CA PHE A 44 -1.40 20.88 9.70
C PHE A 44 0.02 21.45 9.56
N PRO A 45 1.05 20.62 9.43
CA PRO A 45 2.42 21.09 9.26
C PRO A 45 2.63 21.69 7.87
N GLY A 46 3.51 22.69 7.78
CA GLY A 46 3.90 23.33 6.52
C GLY A 46 2.87 24.32 5.96
N THR A 47 2.90 24.51 4.64
CA THR A 47 1.92 25.33 3.92
C THR A 47 1.32 24.56 2.75
N ARG A 48 0.19 25.02 2.23
CA ARG A 48 -0.44 24.43 1.04
C ARG A 48 -1.01 25.48 0.09
N THR A 49 -1.31 25.03 -1.12
CA THR A 49 -2.07 25.79 -2.12
C THR A 49 -3.58 25.75 -1.87
N ALA A 50 -4.32 26.57 -2.60
CA ALA A 50 -5.73 26.33 -2.89
C ALA A 50 -5.97 24.91 -3.48
N PRO A 51 -7.19 24.35 -3.40
CA PRO A 51 -7.51 23.02 -3.90
C PRO A 51 -7.42 22.92 -5.43
N PHE A 52 -6.91 21.78 -5.91
CA PHE A 52 -6.65 21.53 -7.34
C PHE A 52 -7.10 20.15 -7.85
N VAL A 53 -8.00 19.46 -7.15
CA VAL A 53 -8.54 18.18 -7.66
C VAL A 53 -9.43 18.43 -8.89
N SER A 54 -9.17 17.66 -9.96
CA SER A 54 -9.94 17.70 -11.22
C SER A 54 -10.87 16.50 -11.36
N THR A 55 -11.83 16.60 -12.29
CA THR A 55 -12.70 15.47 -12.67
C THR A 55 -11.89 14.27 -13.16
N ASP A 56 -10.79 14.48 -13.87
CA ASP A 56 -9.95 13.38 -14.39
C ASP A 56 -9.25 12.62 -13.27
N ILE A 57 -8.68 13.34 -12.29
CA ILE A 57 -8.07 12.72 -11.11
C ILE A 57 -9.13 11.95 -10.33
N LYS A 58 -10.30 12.55 -10.13
CA LYS A 58 -11.44 11.88 -9.48
C LYS A 58 -11.79 10.58 -10.21
N ASN A 59 -11.97 10.64 -11.53
CA ASN A 59 -12.36 9.49 -12.35
C ASN A 59 -11.29 8.39 -12.36
N LYS A 60 -10.01 8.76 -12.39
CA LYS A 60 -8.92 7.78 -12.29
C LYS A 60 -8.87 7.11 -10.93
N ILE A 61 -8.95 7.87 -9.83
CA ILE A 61 -8.99 7.28 -8.48
C ILE A 61 -10.24 6.40 -8.37
N GLN A 62 -11.42 6.86 -8.79
CA GLN A 62 -12.65 6.05 -8.85
C GLN A 62 -12.45 4.75 -9.61
N LYS A 63 -11.79 4.78 -10.78
CA LYS A 63 -11.48 3.56 -11.55
C LYS A 63 -10.60 2.64 -10.72
N ILE A 64 -9.56 3.17 -10.08
CA ILE A 64 -8.60 2.42 -9.24
C ILE A 64 -9.27 1.81 -8.01
N VAL A 65 -10.20 2.51 -7.36
CA VAL A 65 -10.81 2.05 -6.11
C VAL A 65 -12.17 1.37 -6.31
N GLY A 66 -12.72 1.41 -7.53
CA GLY A 66 -14.09 1.00 -7.83
C GLY A 66 -14.38 -0.48 -7.56
N SER A 67 -13.40 -1.36 -7.84
CA SER A 67 -13.51 -2.79 -7.51
C SER A 67 -13.52 -3.07 -6.00
N TYR A 68 -13.01 -2.13 -5.20
CA TYR A 68 -12.89 -2.25 -3.74
C TYR A 68 -14.07 -1.59 -3.01
N GLY A 69 -14.63 -0.52 -3.56
CA GLY A 69 -15.72 0.26 -3.01
C GLY A 69 -17.10 -0.43 -3.02
N LYS A 70 -17.20 -1.72 -3.35
CA LYS A 70 -18.47 -2.50 -3.36
C LYS A 70 -19.57 -1.84 -4.22
N ASN A 71 -19.24 -1.37 -5.42
CA ASN A 71 -20.13 -0.61 -6.32
C ASN A 71 -20.56 0.77 -5.76
N CYS A 72 -19.80 1.36 -4.84
CA CYS A 72 -20.04 2.72 -4.39
C CYS A 72 -19.35 3.74 -5.29
N ASN A 73 -19.99 4.89 -5.45
CA ASN A 73 -19.43 6.06 -6.09
C ASN A 73 -18.56 6.82 -5.09
N MET A 74 -17.33 7.09 -5.51
CA MET A 74 -16.43 8.02 -4.87
C MET A 74 -17.00 9.43 -5.02
N TYR A 75 -17.20 10.08 -3.89
CA TYR A 75 -17.46 11.50 -3.85
C TYR A 75 -16.37 12.19 -3.03
N LEU A 76 -16.05 13.39 -3.48
CA LEU A 76 -15.16 14.29 -2.77
C LEU A 76 -16.09 15.12 -1.89
N ASP A 77 -15.75 15.28 -0.62
CA ASP A 77 -16.61 15.97 0.34
C ASP A 77 -16.70 17.47 0.01
N TYR A 78 -17.60 17.81 -0.91
CA TYR A 78 -17.72 19.10 -1.59
C TYR A 78 -19.15 19.62 -1.70
N ASN A 79 -20.14 18.89 -1.21
CA ASN A 79 -21.51 19.03 -1.70
C ASN A 79 -22.44 19.92 -0.89
N ASP A 80 -21.92 20.84 -0.08
CA ASP A 80 -22.76 21.88 0.49
C ASP A 80 -22.41 23.24 -0.13
N GLU A 81 -23.43 23.92 -0.69
CA GLU A 81 -23.36 25.31 -1.16
C GLU A 81 -22.80 26.27 -0.08
N GLU A 82 -22.81 25.87 1.20
CA GLU A 82 -22.15 26.56 2.31
C GLU A 82 -20.61 26.43 2.31
N ASN A 83 -20.05 25.29 1.88
CA ASN A 83 -18.60 25.06 1.83
C ASN A 83 -17.93 25.87 0.70
N GLU A 84 -18.65 26.19 -0.38
CA GLU A 84 -18.18 27.15 -1.39
C GLU A 84 -18.13 28.59 -0.85
N LYS A 85 -19.08 28.98 0.02
CA LYS A 85 -19.07 30.29 0.68
C LYS A 85 -17.98 30.41 1.75
N ASN A 86 -17.65 29.30 2.41
CA ASN A 86 -16.71 29.27 3.55
C ASN A 86 -15.27 28.86 3.16
N ASN A 87 -15.00 28.54 1.89
CA ASN A 87 -13.65 28.25 1.37
C ASN A 87 -12.91 27.12 2.13
N ASN A 88 -13.65 26.13 2.66
CA ASN A 88 -13.11 25.03 3.48
C ASN A 88 -12.64 23.82 2.66
N ASN A 89 -12.76 23.89 1.34
CA ASN A 89 -12.36 22.83 0.43
C ASN A 89 -10.84 22.82 0.24
N ASN A 90 -10.19 21.69 0.56
CA ASN A 90 -8.74 21.53 0.40
C ASN A 90 -8.33 20.28 -0.40
N ASN A 91 -9.27 19.57 -1.06
CA ASN A 91 -8.89 18.36 -1.79
C ASN A 91 -8.06 18.70 -3.04
N GLY A 92 -7.02 17.91 -3.23
CA GLY A 92 -6.05 18.08 -4.32
C GLY A 92 -5.11 19.25 -4.11
N SER A 93 -5.09 19.90 -2.94
CA SER A 93 -4.07 20.91 -2.61
C SER A 93 -2.67 20.29 -2.64
N PHE A 94 -1.70 21.09 -3.06
CA PHE A 94 -0.28 20.77 -2.96
C PHE A 94 0.25 21.29 -1.62
N PHE A 95 0.81 20.39 -0.82
CA PHE A 95 1.43 20.66 0.46
C PHE A 95 2.94 20.71 0.29
N ILE A 96 3.57 21.67 0.97
CA ILE A 96 5.02 21.75 1.10
C ILE A 96 5.42 21.67 2.58
N ASN A 97 6.35 20.76 2.89
CA ASN A 97 6.97 20.66 4.19
C ASN A 97 8.49 20.74 4.06
N THR A 98 9.09 21.70 4.74
CA THR A 98 10.56 21.86 4.86
C THR A 98 11.05 21.41 6.24
N ILE A 99 12.38 21.39 6.44
CA ILE A 99 12.99 21.12 7.75
C ILE A 99 12.55 22.09 8.85
N ASN A 100 12.06 23.29 8.46
CA ASN A 100 11.57 24.31 9.39
C ASN A 100 10.07 24.17 9.70
N SER A 101 9.38 23.18 9.11
CA SER A 101 7.97 22.91 9.42
C SER A 101 7.84 22.37 10.84
N GLU A 102 6.70 22.65 11.48
CA GLU A 102 6.38 21.99 12.75
C GLU A 102 6.45 20.46 12.61
N ASN A 103 6.87 19.80 13.69
CA ASN A 103 6.94 18.34 13.71
C ASN A 103 5.57 17.74 13.36
N ALA A 104 5.59 16.80 12.41
CA ALA A 104 4.45 15.97 12.13
C ALA A 104 4.04 15.18 13.38
N TRP A 105 2.75 14.88 13.49
CA TRP A 105 2.21 14.08 14.58
C TRP A 105 1.40 12.92 14.02
N ILE A 106 1.37 11.83 14.76
CA ILE A 106 0.60 10.64 14.44
C ILE A 106 -0.87 10.93 14.71
N HIS A 107 -1.71 10.73 13.70
CA HIS A 107 -3.16 10.95 13.75
C HIS A 107 -3.87 10.00 12.78
N ASN A 108 -5.19 10.00 12.81
CA ASN A 108 -6.04 9.44 11.77
C ASN A 108 -6.97 10.54 11.25
N ASP A 109 -7.51 10.35 10.05
CA ASP A 109 -8.38 11.30 9.36
C ASP A 109 -9.84 10.80 9.45
N SER A 110 -10.33 10.54 10.66
CA SER A 110 -11.53 9.72 10.91
C SER A 110 -12.84 10.16 10.23
N ASP A 111 -12.92 11.41 9.77
CA ASP A 111 -14.07 11.97 9.05
C ASP A 111 -14.13 11.54 7.58
N MET A 112 -13.06 10.91 7.07
CA MET A 112 -12.93 10.45 5.69
C MET A 112 -12.79 8.92 5.64
N SER A 113 -13.12 8.33 4.48
CA SER A 113 -12.93 6.90 4.26
C SER A 113 -11.49 6.60 3.82
N TYR A 114 -10.97 7.37 2.88
CA TYR A 114 -9.63 7.17 2.32
C TYR A 114 -8.94 8.49 2.00
N SER A 115 -7.62 8.46 2.12
CA SER A 115 -6.73 9.55 1.71
C SER A 115 -5.78 9.05 0.64
N CYS A 116 -5.42 9.96 -0.25
CA CYS A 116 -4.49 9.75 -1.34
C CYS A 116 -3.37 10.78 -1.24
N ILE A 117 -2.12 10.30 -1.26
CA ILE A 117 -0.91 11.12 -1.26
C ILE A 117 -0.13 10.82 -2.53
N ILE A 118 0.18 11.86 -3.31
CA ILE A 118 1.06 11.77 -4.47
C ILE A 118 2.36 12.50 -4.16
N TYR A 119 3.48 11.78 -4.22
CA TYR A 119 4.81 12.32 -3.95
C TYR A 119 5.39 13.03 -5.17
N LEU A 120 5.77 14.30 -5.02
CA LEU A 120 6.19 15.14 -6.14
C LEU A 120 7.57 15.76 -5.98
N THR A 121 8.38 15.34 -4.99
CA THR A 121 9.80 15.75 -4.89
C THR A 121 10.73 14.64 -5.40
N PRO A 122 11.56 14.91 -6.43
CA PRO A 122 12.48 13.93 -6.98
C PRO A 122 13.73 13.73 -6.11
N ASN A 123 14.36 12.55 -6.24
CA ASN A 123 15.68 12.23 -5.67
C ASN A 123 15.80 12.41 -4.14
N VAL A 124 14.73 12.08 -3.42
CA VAL A 124 14.67 12.18 -1.96
C VAL A 124 14.88 10.83 -1.29
N SER A 125 15.20 10.84 0.00
CA SER A 125 15.27 9.59 0.76
C SER A 125 13.91 8.90 0.79
N LEU A 126 13.85 7.64 0.38
CA LEU A 126 12.63 6.83 0.41
C LEU A 126 12.04 6.75 1.83
N SER A 127 12.88 6.81 2.87
CA SER A 127 12.45 6.80 4.27
C SER A 127 11.59 8.01 4.69
N SER A 128 11.60 9.11 3.92
CA SER A 128 10.81 10.33 4.17
C SER A 128 9.32 10.24 3.73
N GLY A 129 8.86 9.03 3.43
CA GLY A 129 7.51 8.75 2.96
C GLY A 129 6.44 8.87 4.05
N THR A 130 5.48 7.96 4.04
CA THR A 130 4.38 7.93 5.01
C THR A 130 4.42 6.60 5.76
N SER A 131 4.41 6.66 7.09
CA SER A 131 4.33 5.49 7.96
C SER A 131 2.92 5.31 8.51
N VAL A 132 2.52 4.06 8.65
CA VAL A 132 1.36 3.62 9.42
C VAL A 132 1.85 2.99 10.71
N LEU A 133 1.20 3.36 11.82
CA LEU A 133 1.59 2.95 13.14
C LEU A 133 0.41 2.36 13.91
N ILE A 134 0.72 1.54 14.90
CA ILE A 134 -0.22 1.08 15.92
C ILE A 134 0.24 1.60 17.27
N PRO A 135 -0.69 1.94 18.18
CA PRO A 135 -0.31 2.32 19.53
C PRO A 135 0.18 1.10 20.31
N LEU A 136 1.11 1.33 21.24
CA LEU A 136 1.56 0.32 22.22
C LEU A 136 0.52 0.05 23.31
N ASP A 137 -0.43 0.98 23.50
CA ASP A 137 -1.52 0.89 24.47
C ASP A 137 -2.85 1.16 23.74
N ASP A 138 -3.77 0.20 23.82
CA ASP A 138 -5.11 0.30 23.20
C ASP A 138 -5.95 1.47 23.74
N LYS A 139 -5.57 2.06 24.87
CA LYS A 139 -6.26 3.20 25.50
C LYS A 139 -5.61 4.55 25.19
N ILE A 140 -4.81 4.63 24.13
CA ILE A 140 -4.12 5.86 23.74
C ILE A 140 -5.13 6.99 23.49
N LYS A 141 -4.82 8.18 24.00
CA LYS A 141 -5.61 9.38 23.68
C LYS A 141 -5.23 9.88 22.29
N GLN A 142 -6.23 10.14 21.47
CA GLN A 142 -6.05 10.75 20.17
C GLN A 142 -5.94 12.28 20.31
N ASP A 143 -4.75 12.74 20.68
CA ASP A 143 -4.42 14.17 20.73
C ASP A 143 -3.04 14.44 20.13
N ARG A 144 -2.80 15.70 19.76
CA ARG A 144 -1.53 16.11 19.14
C ARG A 144 -0.31 15.81 20.02
N LYS A 145 -0.44 15.98 21.35
CA LYS A 145 0.66 15.72 22.30
C LYS A 145 1.09 14.25 22.25
N THR A 146 0.12 13.34 22.19
CA THR A 146 0.33 11.90 22.13
C THR A 146 0.82 11.46 20.75
N GLY A 147 0.34 12.09 19.69
CA GLY A 147 0.81 11.84 18.32
C GLY A 147 2.25 12.28 18.06
N ILE A 148 2.77 13.27 18.80
CA ILE A 148 4.19 13.69 18.70
C ILE A 148 5.12 12.71 19.42
N ASP A 149 4.63 12.07 20.49
CA ASP A 149 5.41 11.14 21.30
C ASP A 149 5.54 9.77 20.61
N LYS A 150 6.50 9.66 19.70
CA LYS A 150 6.79 8.44 18.93
C LYS A 150 7.08 7.21 19.79
N THR A 151 7.44 7.36 21.07
CA THR A 151 7.72 6.23 21.97
C THR A 151 6.48 5.40 22.30
N LYS A 152 5.28 5.92 22.01
CA LYS A 152 4.00 5.25 22.23
C LYS A 152 3.50 4.43 21.05
N TRP A 153 4.27 4.35 19.97
CA TRP A 153 3.82 3.84 18.69
C TRP A 153 4.82 2.86 18.09
N ILE A 154 4.31 1.87 17.37
CA ILE A 154 5.10 0.93 16.57
C ILE A 154 4.79 1.18 15.09
N GLU A 155 5.83 1.41 14.28
CA GLU A 155 5.71 1.47 12.82
C GLU A 155 5.52 0.07 12.23
N ILE A 156 4.36 -0.16 11.62
CA ILE A 156 4.01 -1.43 11.00
C ILE A 156 4.17 -1.37 9.48
N ASP A 157 3.69 -0.32 8.83
CA ASP A 157 3.82 -0.15 7.39
C ASP A 157 4.55 1.17 7.08
N ARG A 158 5.31 1.20 5.98
CA ARG A 158 5.95 2.41 5.47
C ARG A 158 5.96 2.40 3.95
N ILE A 159 5.45 3.47 3.37
CA ILE A 159 5.42 3.67 1.92
C ILE A 159 6.44 4.74 1.58
N GLY A 160 7.37 4.44 0.68
CA GLY A 160 8.50 5.30 0.39
C GLY A 160 8.12 6.56 -0.38
N ASN A 161 8.80 7.67 -0.09
CA ASN A 161 8.68 8.92 -0.85
C ASN A 161 9.38 8.79 -2.21
N LYS A 162 8.73 8.12 -3.15
CA LYS A 162 9.22 7.93 -4.51
C LYS A 162 8.50 8.91 -5.44
N PHE A 163 9.25 9.65 -6.24
CA PHE A 163 8.67 10.63 -7.15
C PHE A 163 7.62 10.01 -8.07
N ASN A 164 6.47 10.66 -8.19
CA ASN A 164 5.30 10.22 -8.95
C ASN A 164 4.66 8.90 -8.45
N LYS A 165 4.94 8.49 -7.21
CA LYS A 165 4.20 7.43 -6.53
C LYS A 165 2.95 8.00 -5.87
N MET A 166 1.84 7.28 -6.01
CA MET A 166 0.59 7.51 -5.32
C MET A 166 0.37 6.43 -4.27
N LEU A 167 -0.01 6.86 -3.06
CA LEU A 167 -0.48 6.03 -1.97
C LEU A 167 -1.94 6.35 -1.71
N ILE A 168 -2.83 5.34 -1.77
CA ILE A 168 -4.18 5.41 -1.22
C ILE A 168 -4.21 4.56 0.04
N PHE A 169 -4.75 5.07 1.15
CA PHE A 169 -4.85 4.33 2.41
C PHE A 169 -6.12 4.66 3.19
N ASP A 170 -6.56 3.73 4.03
CA ASP A 170 -7.71 3.90 4.92
C ASP A 170 -7.42 4.98 5.97
N CYS A 171 -8.25 6.01 5.99
CA CYS A 171 -8.10 7.17 6.87
C CYS A 171 -8.20 6.84 8.36
N GLN A 172 -8.74 5.68 8.73
CA GLN A 172 -8.81 5.24 10.13
C GLN A 172 -7.48 4.75 10.69
N GLN A 173 -6.47 4.56 9.83
CA GLN A 173 -5.13 4.18 10.24
C GLN A 173 -4.40 5.36 10.87
N TYR A 174 -3.69 5.09 11.97
CA TYR A 174 -2.78 6.07 12.53
C TYR A 174 -1.56 6.19 11.62
N HIS A 175 -1.29 7.41 11.15
CA HIS A 175 -0.26 7.64 10.16
C HIS A 175 0.49 8.94 10.41
N VAL A 176 1.67 9.06 9.81
CA VAL A 176 2.51 10.27 9.88
C VAL A 176 3.45 10.35 8.67
N PRO A 177 3.69 11.54 8.10
CA PRO A 177 4.80 11.74 7.18
C PRO A 177 6.14 11.70 7.93
N ASN A 178 7.14 11.08 7.33
CA ASN A 178 8.46 10.93 7.94
C ASN A 178 9.42 12.05 7.54
N ASN A 179 10.25 12.47 8.50
CA ASN A 179 11.48 13.25 8.33
C ASN A 179 11.40 14.31 7.22
N TYR A 180 10.81 15.47 7.52
CA TYR A 180 10.83 16.60 6.60
C TYR A 180 12.27 17.00 6.24
N PHE A 181 12.43 17.50 5.03
CA PHE A 181 13.71 17.80 4.40
C PHE A 181 13.55 19.03 3.50
N GLY A 182 14.67 19.53 2.96
CA GLY A 182 14.70 20.74 2.18
C GLY A 182 14.58 22.00 3.04
N ILE A 183 15.02 23.13 2.49
CA ILE A 183 15.01 24.43 3.15
C ILE A 183 13.88 25.33 2.64
N ASP A 184 13.41 25.09 1.41
CA ASP A 184 12.38 25.90 0.75
C ASP A 184 11.43 25.05 -0.09
N LYS A 185 10.62 25.69 -0.94
CA LYS A 185 9.61 24.98 -1.75
C LYS A 185 10.20 24.16 -2.90
N GLU A 186 11.39 24.51 -3.37
CA GLU A 186 12.03 23.87 -4.51
C GLU A 186 12.67 22.53 -4.13
N ASP A 187 13.07 22.35 -2.87
CA ASP A 187 13.69 21.11 -2.37
C ASP A 187 12.92 20.44 -1.22
N GLY A 188 11.89 21.10 -0.69
CA GLY A 188 11.01 20.57 0.34
C GLY A 188 10.15 19.38 -0.11
N ARG A 189 9.52 18.71 0.86
CA ARG A 189 8.58 17.61 0.62
C ARG A 189 7.29 18.15 0.03
N LEU A 190 7.18 18.06 -1.29
CA LEU A 190 5.99 18.42 -2.07
C LEU A 190 5.11 17.20 -2.25
N THR A 191 3.86 17.29 -1.79
CA THR A 191 2.86 16.23 -1.98
C THR A 191 1.52 16.81 -2.40
N GLN A 192 0.78 16.11 -3.25
CA GLN A 192 -0.63 16.41 -3.45
C GLN A 192 -1.48 15.47 -2.59
N VAL A 193 -2.46 16.02 -1.87
CA VAL A 193 -3.30 15.25 -0.95
C VAL A 193 -4.77 15.35 -1.34
N ILE A 194 -5.45 14.21 -1.42
CA ILE A 194 -6.85 14.09 -1.84
C ILE A 194 -7.57 13.16 -0.87
N TRP A 195 -8.69 13.61 -0.30
CA TRP A 195 -9.56 12.80 0.55
C TRP A 195 -10.87 12.48 -0.18
N PHE A 196 -11.41 11.29 0.08
CA PHE A 196 -12.67 10.87 -0.53
C PHE A 196 -13.45 9.89 0.35
N ASN A 197 -14.76 9.85 0.09
CA ASN A 197 -15.71 8.94 0.70
C ASN A 197 -16.40 8.09 -0.37
N PHE A 198 -17.02 7.00 0.08
CA PHE A 198 -17.84 6.13 -0.77
C PHE A 198 -19.32 6.30 -0.43
N SER A 199 -20.15 6.48 -1.46
CA SER A 199 -21.61 6.49 -1.33
C SER A 199 -22.24 5.47 -2.27
N LYS A 200 -23.29 4.78 -1.79
CA LYS A 200 -24.08 3.87 -2.63
C LYS A 200 -24.92 4.62 -3.65
N THR A 201 -25.25 5.88 -3.37
CA THR A 201 -25.97 6.76 -4.29
C THR A 201 -24.97 7.64 -5.02
N PRO A 202 -25.11 7.83 -6.34
CA PRO A 202 -24.33 8.85 -7.04
C PRO A 202 -24.67 10.20 -6.43
N GLU A 203 -23.73 10.82 -5.73
CA GLU A 203 -23.87 12.21 -5.32
C GLU A 203 -23.61 13.11 -6.52
N LYS A 204 -24.26 14.28 -6.55
CA LYS A 204 -23.93 15.31 -7.53
C LYS A 204 -22.44 15.62 -7.39
N SER A 205 -21.69 15.62 -8.47
CA SER A 205 -20.32 16.13 -8.44
C SER A 205 -20.20 17.30 -9.39
N VAL A 206 -19.67 18.41 -8.89
CA VAL A 206 -19.32 19.54 -9.73
C VAL A 206 -18.15 19.12 -10.61
N GLU A 207 -18.34 19.15 -11.93
CA GLU A 207 -17.25 18.92 -12.88
C GLU A 207 -16.25 20.08 -12.77
N ARG A 208 -14.97 19.74 -12.59
CA ARG A 208 -13.86 20.69 -12.52
C ARG A 208 -12.83 20.32 -13.56
N ASN A 209 -12.67 21.17 -14.57
CA ASN A 209 -11.56 21.06 -15.51
C ASN A 209 -10.23 21.22 -14.77
N SER A 210 -9.23 20.44 -15.15
CA SER A 210 -7.90 20.61 -14.59
C SER A 210 -7.29 21.93 -15.07
N PRO A 211 -6.79 22.78 -14.16
CA PRO A 211 -6.07 24.00 -14.56
C PRO A 211 -4.63 23.73 -14.99
N TYR A 212 -4.18 22.48 -14.99
CA TYR A 212 -2.84 22.04 -15.36
C TYR A 212 -2.89 20.82 -16.27
N PRO A 213 -1.82 20.48 -17.02
CA PRO A 213 -1.75 19.26 -17.81
C PRO A 213 -1.84 18.04 -16.87
N CYS A 214 -3.05 17.55 -16.65
CA CYS A 214 -3.35 16.37 -15.85
C CYS A 214 -3.36 15.13 -16.73
N ASN A 215 -2.41 15.02 -17.66
CA ASN A 215 -2.27 13.78 -18.41
C ASN A 215 -1.97 12.66 -17.40
N LEU A 216 -2.85 11.66 -17.36
CA LEU A 216 -2.80 10.58 -16.41
C LEU A 216 -2.24 9.35 -17.09
N ASN A 217 -1.28 8.69 -16.44
CA ASN A 217 -0.78 7.42 -16.95
C ASN A 217 -1.84 6.33 -16.75
N TYR A 218 -2.45 5.84 -17.83
CA TYR A 218 -3.42 4.75 -17.77
C TYR A 218 -2.77 3.37 -17.91
N ASN A 219 -1.45 3.29 -18.11
CA ASN A 219 -0.73 2.03 -17.92
C ASN A 219 -0.76 1.69 -16.44
N HIS A 220 -1.30 0.51 -16.16
CA HIS A 220 -1.69 0.05 -14.85
C HIS A 220 -0.47 -0.32 -13.97
N ASN A 221 0.29 0.68 -13.53
CA ASN A 221 1.49 0.54 -12.69
C ASN A 221 1.14 0.39 -11.20
N CYS A 222 0.19 -0.49 -10.89
CA CYS A 222 -0.05 -0.80 -9.49
C CYS A 222 1.07 -1.71 -8.98
N ASP A 223 1.70 -1.25 -7.90
CA ASP A 223 2.80 -1.95 -7.27
C ASP A 223 2.26 -3.04 -6.36
N PHE A 224 1.32 -2.66 -5.48
CA PHE A 224 0.65 -3.59 -4.60
C PHE A 224 -0.65 -3.03 -4.01
N ILE A 225 -1.46 -3.95 -3.51
CA ILE A 225 -2.74 -3.76 -2.84
C ILE A 225 -2.69 -4.54 -1.53
N VAL A 226 -3.12 -3.90 -0.44
CA VAL A 226 -3.21 -4.51 0.88
C VAL A 226 -4.67 -4.61 1.29
N ILE A 227 -5.13 -5.83 1.57
CA ILE A 227 -6.49 -6.13 2.02
C ILE A 227 -6.42 -6.82 3.37
N ASP A 228 -7.10 -6.27 4.36
CA ASP A 228 -7.23 -6.90 5.68
C ASP A 228 -8.51 -7.76 5.76
N ASP A 229 -8.48 -8.71 6.70
CA ASP A 229 -9.58 -9.59 7.06
C ASP A 229 -10.07 -10.47 5.88
N PHE A 230 -9.16 -11.10 5.12
CA PHE A 230 -9.48 -11.82 3.88
C PHE A 230 -10.43 -13.01 4.07
N TYR A 231 -10.06 -13.96 4.93
CA TYR A 231 -10.87 -15.13 5.27
C TYR A 231 -11.88 -14.80 6.37
N GLU A 232 -13.05 -15.46 6.30
CA GLU A 232 -14.08 -15.36 7.34
C GLU A 232 -13.61 -16.00 8.66
N ASP A 233 -12.94 -17.15 8.55
CA ASP A 233 -12.37 -17.89 9.68
C ASP A 233 -10.90 -18.24 9.39
N PRO A 234 -9.97 -17.28 9.59
CA PRO A 234 -8.55 -17.50 9.32
C PRO A 234 -7.90 -18.52 10.26
N ASN A 235 -8.47 -18.76 11.44
CA ASN A 235 -7.97 -19.77 12.37
C ASN A 235 -8.23 -21.18 11.81
N ASN A 236 -9.43 -21.45 11.31
CA ASN A 236 -9.74 -22.73 10.67
C ASN A 236 -8.90 -22.96 9.39
N VAL A 237 -8.65 -21.90 8.60
CA VAL A 237 -7.72 -21.99 7.46
C VAL A 237 -6.29 -22.31 7.93
N ARG A 238 -5.80 -21.68 9.00
CA ARG A 238 -4.50 -21.99 9.61
C ARG A 238 -4.43 -23.44 10.10
N GLU A 239 -5.44 -23.90 10.84
CA GLU A 239 -5.52 -25.29 11.33
C GLU A 239 -5.47 -26.29 10.17
N PHE A 240 -6.24 -26.03 9.11
CA PHE A 240 -6.18 -26.83 7.89
C PHE A 240 -4.79 -26.82 7.26
N ALA A 241 -4.13 -25.66 7.14
CA ALA A 241 -2.78 -25.55 6.58
C ALA A 241 -1.78 -26.39 7.39
N LEU A 242 -1.84 -26.30 8.72
CA LEU A 242 -0.96 -27.04 9.64
C LEU A 242 -1.20 -28.55 9.63
N SER A 243 -2.40 -29.01 9.26
CA SER A 243 -2.68 -30.44 9.09
C SER A 243 -2.14 -31.02 7.79
N GLN A 244 -1.68 -30.18 6.85
CA GLN A 244 -1.13 -30.64 5.57
C GLN A 244 0.34 -31.04 5.69
N LYS A 245 0.80 -31.83 4.71
CA LYS A 245 2.21 -32.24 4.62
C LYS A 245 3.03 -31.21 3.83
N PHE A 246 3.94 -30.51 4.50
CA PHE A 246 4.92 -29.63 3.88
C PHE A 246 6.10 -30.43 3.34
N HIS A 247 6.02 -30.87 2.09
CA HIS A 247 7.00 -31.78 1.48
C HIS A 247 7.63 -31.25 0.19
N ILE A 248 7.13 -30.14 -0.33
CA ILE A 248 7.65 -29.53 -1.56
C ILE A 248 8.75 -28.54 -1.18
N THR A 249 9.95 -28.77 -1.72
CA THR A 249 11.14 -27.93 -1.55
C THR A 249 11.71 -27.59 -2.92
N GLY A 250 12.40 -26.46 -3.07
CA GLY A 250 12.98 -26.05 -4.34
C GLY A 250 13.80 -24.78 -4.22
N ASP A 251 13.87 -24.02 -5.30
CA ASP A 251 14.52 -22.70 -5.36
C ASP A 251 13.62 -21.62 -4.74
N PHE A 252 13.27 -21.82 -3.47
CA PHE A 252 12.52 -20.90 -2.62
C PHE A 252 12.78 -21.25 -1.14
N LEU A 253 12.57 -20.28 -0.24
CA LEU A 253 12.82 -20.48 1.18
C LEU A 253 11.76 -21.36 1.83
N GLY A 254 12.16 -22.20 2.80
CA GLY A 254 11.21 -22.99 3.59
C GLY A 254 10.67 -24.23 2.88
N SER A 255 9.41 -24.58 3.15
CA SER A 255 8.75 -25.76 2.59
C SER A 255 7.29 -25.48 2.30
N ARG A 256 6.75 -26.11 1.25
CA ARG A 256 5.40 -25.93 0.74
C ARG A 256 4.54 -27.19 0.85
N THR A 257 3.24 -26.99 0.98
CA THR A 257 2.22 -28.03 0.79
C THR A 257 1.85 -28.17 -0.68
N ASP A 258 0.96 -29.12 -1.00
CA ASP A 258 0.19 -29.10 -2.25
C ASP A 258 -0.66 -27.82 -2.38
N CYS A 259 -1.25 -27.60 -3.56
CA CYS A 259 -2.05 -26.41 -3.86
C CYS A 259 -3.50 -26.57 -3.38
N PHE A 260 -3.98 -25.62 -2.56
CA PHE A 260 -5.36 -25.54 -2.09
C PHE A 260 -5.98 -24.21 -2.52
N ILE A 261 -6.63 -24.20 -3.69
CA ILE A 261 -7.28 -23.00 -4.23
C ILE A 261 -8.71 -23.29 -4.66
N THR A 262 -9.66 -22.53 -4.13
CA THR A 262 -11.09 -22.66 -4.43
C THR A 262 -11.50 -21.65 -5.50
N ASN A 263 -12.64 -21.89 -6.16
CA ASN A 263 -13.19 -20.91 -7.11
C ASN A 263 -13.55 -19.58 -6.45
N ASP A 264 -13.92 -19.60 -5.17
CA ASP A 264 -14.25 -18.38 -4.42
C ASP A 264 -13.01 -17.53 -4.16
N ILE A 265 -11.87 -18.14 -3.84
CA ILE A 265 -10.58 -17.43 -3.76
C ILE A 265 -10.23 -16.79 -5.11
N ILE A 266 -10.31 -17.56 -6.20
CA ILE A 266 -9.98 -17.08 -7.55
C ILE A 266 -10.85 -15.88 -7.92
N LYS A 267 -12.18 -16.02 -7.83
CA LYS A 267 -13.13 -14.95 -8.14
C LYS A 267 -12.88 -13.71 -7.27
N LYS A 268 -12.50 -13.92 -6.01
CA LYS A 268 -12.24 -12.80 -5.12
C LYS A 268 -10.96 -12.05 -5.47
N ILE A 269 -9.87 -12.75 -5.72
CA ILE A 269 -8.60 -12.16 -6.19
C ILE A 269 -8.82 -11.45 -7.54
N GLU A 270 -9.49 -12.11 -8.49
CA GLU A 270 -9.85 -11.55 -9.78
C GLU A 270 -10.66 -10.25 -9.61
N SER A 271 -11.60 -10.20 -8.66
CA SER A 271 -12.38 -8.99 -8.40
C SER A 271 -11.52 -7.80 -7.99
N TYR A 272 -10.44 -8.00 -7.23
CA TYR A 272 -9.52 -6.92 -6.87
C TYR A 272 -8.69 -6.46 -8.07
N LEU A 273 -8.30 -7.41 -8.92
CA LEU A 273 -7.44 -7.16 -10.07
C LEU A 273 -8.21 -6.85 -11.37
N TYR A 274 -9.54 -6.78 -11.33
CA TYR A 274 -10.41 -6.63 -12.50
C TYR A 274 -10.00 -5.47 -13.42
N GLN A 275 -9.60 -4.34 -12.83
CA GLN A 275 -9.19 -3.15 -13.59
C GLN A 275 -7.82 -3.26 -14.26
N TYR A 276 -7.09 -4.34 -14.04
CA TYR A 276 -5.75 -4.60 -14.56
C TYR A 276 -5.72 -5.69 -15.65
N ASP A 277 -6.89 -6.16 -16.10
CA ASP A 277 -7.04 -7.12 -17.21
C ASP A 277 -6.21 -8.40 -17.03
N VAL A 278 -6.24 -8.96 -15.80
CA VAL A 278 -5.44 -10.15 -15.46
C VAL A 278 -6.02 -11.44 -16.04
N ASP A 279 -5.14 -12.30 -16.58
CA ASP A 279 -5.51 -13.63 -17.06
C ASP A 279 -5.44 -14.66 -15.93
N MET A 280 -6.60 -15.06 -15.39
CA MET A 280 -6.68 -16.05 -14.31
C MET A 280 -6.59 -17.51 -14.79
N THR A 281 -6.50 -17.79 -16.10
CA THR A 281 -6.63 -19.15 -16.65
C THR A 281 -5.57 -20.13 -16.13
N LYS A 282 -4.39 -19.62 -15.78
CA LYS A 282 -3.24 -20.41 -15.33
C LYS A 282 -3.09 -20.49 -13.82
N ILE A 283 -3.96 -19.83 -13.04
CA ILE A 283 -3.84 -19.81 -11.57
C ILE A 283 -3.94 -21.22 -10.96
N ARG A 284 -4.60 -22.17 -11.63
CA ARG A 284 -4.70 -23.57 -11.16
C ARG A 284 -3.55 -24.47 -11.62
N SER A 285 -2.60 -23.94 -12.38
CA SER A 285 -1.47 -24.73 -12.86
C SER A 285 -0.61 -25.18 -11.68
N PRO A 286 -0.43 -26.49 -11.46
CA PRO A 286 0.39 -27.00 -10.37
C PRO A 286 1.87 -26.60 -10.53
N ARG A 287 2.28 -26.16 -11.72
CA ARG A 287 3.62 -25.64 -11.99
C ARG A 287 3.95 -24.37 -11.19
N PHE A 288 2.95 -23.53 -10.91
CA PHE A 288 3.17 -22.23 -10.26
C PHE A 288 2.97 -22.29 -8.75
N GLY A 289 2.18 -23.23 -8.23
CA GLY A 289 2.06 -23.43 -6.78
C GLY A 289 0.99 -22.57 -6.10
N SER A 290 0.09 -21.93 -6.85
CA SER A 290 -0.95 -21.05 -6.30
C SER A 290 -1.93 -21.82 -5.40
N GLY A 291 -2.20 -21.24 -4.23
CA GLY A 291 -2.96 -21.86 -3.14
C GLY A 291 -2.15 -22.76 -2.22
N SER A 292 -0.85 -22.98 -2.47
CA SER A 292 0.00 -23.70 -1.52
C SER A 292 0.24 -22.88 -0.26
N PHE A 293 0.37 -23.58 0.87
CA PHE A 293 0.86 -22.99 2.10
C PHE A 293 2.37 -23.17 2.18
N GLN A 294 3.05 -22.18 2.70
CA GLN A 294 4.49 -22.16 2.89
C GLN A 294 4.81 -21.67 4.29
N TYR A 295 5.78 -22.30 4.95
CA TYR A 295 6.34 -21.77 6.18
C TYR A 295 7.84 -21.49 6.01
N ILE A 296 8.34 -20.44 6.66
CA ILE A 296 9.75 -20.07 6.69
C ILE A 296 10.17 -19.81 8.14
N THR A 297 11.17 -20.57 8.60
CA THR A 297 11.73 -20.47 9.95
C THR A 297 12.92 -19.53 10.04
N SER A 298 13.29 -19.18 11.26
CA SER A 298 14.46 -18.34 11.61
C SER A 298 15.81 -18.85 11.08
N LYS A 299 15.91 -20.10 10.62
CA LYS A 299 17.14 -20.65 10.02
C LYS A 299 17.49 -20.02 8.67
N TYR A 300 16.51 -19.41 7.99
CA TYR A 300 16.72 -18.75 6.71
C TYR A 300 17.11 -17.29 6.92
N LYS A 301 17.82 -16.71 5.95
CA LYS A 301 18.06 -15.28 5.87
C LYS A 301 17.13 -14.68 4.81
N PRO A 302 16.66 -13.44 4.98
CA PRO A 302 15.95 -12.73 3.92
C PRO A 302 16.74 -12.72 2.62
N GLU A 303 16.03 -12.87 1.52
CA GLU A 303 16.55 -12.92 0.16
C GLU A 303 15.63 -12.12 -0.75
N VAL A 304 16.17 -11.17 -1.50
CA VAL A 304 15.42 -10.34 -2.45
C VAL A 304 15.26 -11.09 -3.77
N ASP A 305 14.03 -11.26 -4.25
CA ASP A 305 13.72 -11.97 -5.49
C ASP A 305 12.57 -11.32 -6.27
N ILE A 306 12.28 -11.87 -7.45
CA ILE A 306 11.14 -11.55 -8.32
C ILE A 306 10.48 -12.83 -8.83
N ASP A 307 9.16 -12.79 -8.96
CA ASP A 307 8.37 -13.91 -9.46
C ASP A 307 8.23 -13.83 -11.00
N ASN A 308 9.29 -14.20 -11.71
CA ASN A 308 9.36 -13.98 -13.16
C ASN A 308 8.32 -14.71 -14.02
N ASN A 309 7.59 -15.68 -13.46
CA ASN A 309 6.65 -16.51 -14.21
C ASN A 309 5.17 -16.10 -14.06
N SER A 310 4.88 -15.05 -13.28
CA SER A 310 3.55 -14.45 -13.11
C SER A 310 3.58 -12.95 -13.35
N ASP A 311 2.42 -12.34 -13.56
CA ASP A 311 2.29 -10.88 -13.61
C ASP A 311 1.98 -10.33 -12.21
N TRP A 312 1.20 -11.09 -11.43
CA TRP A 312 0.89 -10.78 -10.05
C TRP A 312 1.23 -11.94 -9.12
N SER A 313 1.65 -11.58 -7.91
CA SER A 313 1.86 -12.49 -6.80
C SER A 313 1.00 -12.06 -5.63
N GLY A 314 0.62 -13.03 -4.80
CA GLY A 314 -0.23 -12.81 -3.65
C GLY A 314 0.26 -13.59 -2.44
N ILE A 315 0.21 -12.96 -1.27
CA ILE A 315 0.48 -13.62 0.01
C ILE A 315 -0.63 -13.33 1.00
N ILE A 316 -1.13 -14.38 1.66
CA ILE A 316 -1.98 -14.24 2.85
C ILE A 316 -1.19 -14.69 4.06
N PHE A 317 -1.07 -13.81 5.04
CA PHE A 317 -0.43 -14.09 6.31
C PHE A 317 -1.33 -14.91 7.23
N LEU A 318 -0.82 -16.05 7.70
CA LEU A 318 -1.56 -16.99 8.53
C LEU A 318 -0.91 -17.23 9.88
N THR A 319 0.12 -16.48 10.28
CA THR A 319 0.66 -16.53 11.65
C THR A 319 0.14 -15.37 12.50
N PRO A 320 -0.53 -15.64 13.63
CA PRO A 320 -0.95 -14.59 14.57
C PRO A 320 0.26 -13.97 15.29
N ASP A 321 0.08 -12.74 15.77
CA ASP A 321 1.02 -12.06 16.68
C ASP A 321 2.48 -11.98 16.20
N ALA A 322 2.69 -11.87 14.89
CA ALA A 322 4.02 -11.69 14.32
C ALA A 322 4.65 -10.35 14.78
N ASN A 323 5.96 -10.29 15.00
CA ASN A 323 6.61 -9.04 15.41
C ASN A 323 6.68 -8.01 14.26
N GLU A 324 6.84 -6.73 14.59
CA GLU A 324 6.81 -5.59 13.65
C GLU A 324 7.92 -5.58 12.60
N LYS A 325 8.95 -6.43 12.74
CA LYS A 325 10.06 -6.56 11.80
C LYS A 325 9.79 -7.59 10.72
N THR A 326 8.73 -8.37 10.85
CA THR A 326 8.28 -9.34 9.84
C THR A 326 7.50 -8.66 8.70
N GLY A 327 6.95 -9.46 7.79
CA GLY A 327 6.13 -9.02 6.66
C GLY A 327 6.89 -9.07 5.34
N ILE A 328 6.47 -8.27 4.38
CA ILE A 328 7.12 -8.14 3.07
C ILE A 328 7.82 -6.79 2.98
N ARG A 329 8.94 -6.76 2.26
CA ARG A 329 9.67 -5.56 1.88
C ARG A 329 9.79 -5.51 0.37
N PHE A 330 9.72 -4.31 -0.18
CA PHE A 330 9.98 -4.04 -1.59
C PHE A 330 11.25 -3.22 -1.73
N TYR A 331 11.97 -3.43 -2.83
CA TYR A 331 13.29 -2.86 -3.03
C TYR A 331 13.49 -2.31 -4.44
N ASP A 332 14.38 -1.32 -4.55
CA ASP A 332 15.03 -0.92 -5.78
C ASP A 332 16.54 -1.24 -5.64
N TYR A 333 17.16 -1.77 -6.68
CA TYR A 333 18.61 -2.06 -6.65
C TYR A 333 19.42 -0.76 -6.73
N HIS A 334 20.55 -0.65 -6.01
CA HIS A 334 21.36 0.57 -6.00
C HIS A 334 21.92 0.95 -7.38
N ASP A 335 22.34 -0.04 -8.17
CA ASP A 335 22.90 0.18 -9.50
C ASP A 335 21.82 -0.04 -10.57
N ILE A 336 21.28 1.06 -11.10
CA ILE A 336 20.23 1.03 -12.13
C ILE A 336 20.64 0.33 -13.43
N ASN A 337 21.94 0.12 -13.66
CA ASN A 337 22.47 -0.53 -14.86
C ASN A 337 22.80 -2.02 -14.63
N ALA A 338 22.57 -2.54 -13.42
CA ALA A 338 22.89 -3.93 -13.11
C ALA A 338 22.05 -4.91 -13.93
N THR A 339 22.67 -6.01 -14.36
CA THR A 339 21.96 -7.10 -15.03
C THR A 339 21.13 -7.90 -14.03
N LEU A 340 20.10 -8.61 -14.52
CA LEU A 340 19.32 -9.54 -13.69
C LEU A 340 20.20 -10.58 -12.98
N GLU A 341 21.21 -11.10 -13.68
CA GLU A 341 22.17 -12.04 -13.10
C GLU A 341 22.95 -11.42 -11.93
N THR A 342 23.37 -10.15 -12.08
CA THR A 342 24.07 -9.41 -11.02
C THR A 342 23.15 -9.20 -9.82
N MET A 343 21.92 -8.77 -10.05
CA MET A 343 20.94 -8.56 -8.98
C MET A 343 20.66 -9.87 -8.23
N LYS A 344 20.43 -10.97 -8.95
CA LYS A 344 20.25 -12.31 -8.34
C LYS A 344 21.47 -12.79 -7.56
N LYS A 345 22.68 -12.53 -8.05
CA LYS A 345 23.92 -12.86 -7.34
C LYS A 345 24.01 -12.17 -5.97
N TYR A 346 23.48 -10.95 -5.85
CA TYR A 346 23.49 -10.15 -4.63
C TYR A 346 22.13 -10.13 -3.91
N SER A 347 21.24 -11.09 -4.17
CA SER A 347 19.90 -11.19 -3.56
C SER A 347 19.92 -11.15 -2.03
N LYS A 348 20.98 -11.65 -1.40
CA LYS A 348 21.15 -11.73 0.07
C LYS A 348 21.96 -10.58 0.68
N ASP A 349 22.58 -9.75 -0.15
CA ASP A 349 23.38 -8.62 0.31
C ASP A 349 22.51 -7.36 0.36
N MET A 350 21.83 -7.15 1.48
CA MET A 350 20.91 -6.01 1.67
C MET A 350 21.61 -4.65 1.53
N THR A 351 22.95 -4.58 1.57
CA THR A 351 23.69 -3.33 1.28
C THR A 351 23.66 -2.95 -0.20
N LYS A 352 23.13 -3.82 -1.07
CA LYS A 352 22.93 -3.59 -2.52
C LYS A 352 21.53 -3.11 -2.86
N TRP A 353 20.63 -3.05 -1.88
CA TRP A 353 19.22 -2.79 -2.09
C TRP A 353 18.76 -1.57 -1.28
N ASN A 354 17.95 -0.72 -1.92
CA ASN A 354 17.20 0.32 -1.23
C ASN A 354 15.81 -0.22 -0.91
N GLU A 355 15.46 -0.29 0.37
CA GLU A 355 14.07 -0.58 0.74
C GLU A 355 13.16 0.59 0.32
N THR A 356 12.18 0.31 -0.53
CA THR A 356 11.20 1.29 -1.00
C THR A 356 9.99 1.31 -0.09
N ASP A 357 9.49 0.14 0.27
CA ASP A 357 8.23 -0.01 1.01
C ASP A 357 8.33 -1.21 1.97
N LYS A 358 7.64 -1.09 3.10
CA LYS A 358 7.52 -2.10 4.15
C LYS A 358 6.04 -2.33 4.44
N ILE A 359 5.59 -3.59 4.37
CA ILE A 359 4.24 -3.98 4.80
C ILE A 359 4.35 -5.11 5.82
N TYR A 360 3.73 -4.93 6.98
CA TYR A 360 3.76 -5.81 8.14
C TYR A 360 2.96 -7.10 7.95
N HIS A 361 3.44 -8.16 8.59
CA HIS A 361 2.77 -9.46 8.72
C HIS A 361 1.58 -9.36 9.66
N LYS A 362 0.46 -8.83 9.16
CA LYS A 362 -0.79 -8.86 9.91
C LYS A 362 -1.55 -10.16 9.61
N PHE A 363 -1.98 -10.87 10.65
CA PHE A 363 -2.78 -12.08 10.46
C PHE A 363 -4.03 -11.81 9.63
N ASN A 364 -4.33 -12.70 8.67
CA ASN A 364 -5.45 -12.60 7.73
C ASN A 364 -5.40 -11.38 6.77
N ARG A 365 -4.20 -10.81 6.55
CA ARG A 365 -3.95 -9.80 5.51
C ARG A 365 -3.51 -10.47 4.22
N LEU A 366 -4.16 -10.11 3.12
CA LEU A 366 -3.74 -10.38 1.75
C LEU A 366 -2.91 -9.19 1.24
N ILE A 367 -1.76 -9.48 0.63
CA ILE A 367 -1.02 -8.53 -0.19
C ILE A 367 -0.97 -9.09 -1.60
N LEU A 368 -1.54 -8.38 -2.56
CA LEU A 368 -1.37 -8.63 -4.00
C LEU A 368 -0.35 -7.64 -4.52
N PHE A 369 0.65 -8.08 -5.26
CA PHE A 369 1.71 -7.21 -5.76
C PHE A 369 2.17 -7.63 -7.15
N ASN A 370 2.69 -6.66 -7.90
CA ASN A 370 3.31 -6.92 -9.19
C ASN A 370 4.53 -7.82 -9.01
N SER A 371 4.51 -9.00 -9.63
CA SER A 371 5.52 -10.04 -9.48
C SER A 371 6.93 -9.63 -9.89
N LYS A 372 7.07 -8.57 -10.70
CA LYS A 372 8.35 -8.04 -11.16
C LYS A 372 8.97 -7.04 -10.19
N LYS A 373 8.28 -6.69 -9.10
CA LYS A 373 8.87 -5.89 -8.02
C LYS A 373 9.84 -6.76 -7.24
N TRP A 374 11.06 -6.27 -7.06
CA TRP A 374 12.01 -6.89 -6.16
C TRP A 374 11.46 -6.85 -4.74
N HIS A 375 11.33 -8.02 -4.13
CA HIS A 375 10.70 -8.16 -2.84
C HIS A 375 11.40 -9.22 -2.00
N SER A 376 11.21 -9.13 -0.69
CA SER A 376 11.68 -10.14 0.24
C SER A 376 10.70 -10.29 1.38
N MET A 377 10.52 -11.53 1.83
CA MET A 377 10.01 -11.76 3.18
C MET A 377 11.04 -11.24 4.17
N ALA A 378 10.62 -10.35 5.06
CA ALA A 378 11.47 -9.69 6.05
C ALA A 378 11.97 -10.68 7.12
N GLU A 379 12.26 -10.20 8.34
CA GLU A 379 12.80 -11.05 9.42
C GLU A 379 11.98 -12.34 9.59
N HIS A 380 12.66 -13.49 9.50
CA HIS A 380 12.06 -14.81 9.75
C HIS A 380 12.19 -15.18 11.22
N PHE A 381 11.23 -15.94 11.74
CA PHE A 381 11.13 -16.29 13.15
C PHE A 381 10.63 -17.73 13.31
N GLY A 382 10.57 -18.23 14.54
CA GLY A 382 10.12 -19.59 14.85
C GLY A 382 11.09 -20.69 14.41
N LEU A 383 10.84 -21.89 14.90
CA LEU A 383 11.64 -23.10 14.69
C LEU A 383 10.95 -24.10 13.75
N ASP A 384 9.62 -24.04 13.65
CA ASP A 384 8.83 -24.93 12.81
C ASP A 384 7.55 -24.24 12.25
N GLN A 385 6.67 -25.01 11.61
CA GLN A 385 5.44 -24.48 11.00
C GLN A 385 4.44 -23.87 12.00
N TYR A 386 4.51 -24.23 13.29
CA TYR A 386 3.56 -23.79 14.31
C TYR A 386 3.90 -22.41 14.87
N ASP A 387 5.19 -22.04 14.90
CA ASP A 387 5.67 -20.79 15.51
C ASP A 387 6.40 -19.85 14.54
N SER A 388 6.54 -20.23 13.27
CA SER A 388 7.19 -19.42 12.22
C SER A 388 6.20 -18.68 11.31
N GLY A 389 6.72 -17.94 10.33
CA GLY A 389 5.90 -17.29 9.32
C GLY A 389 5.24 -18.31 8.39
N LEU A 390 3.93 -18.50 8.53
CA LEU A 390 3.07 -19.33 7.69
C LEU A 390 2.22 -18.42 6.80
N PHE A 391 2.16 -18.75 5.51
CA PHE A 391 1.43 -17.95 4.54
C PHE A 391 0.90 -18.81 3.40
N GLN A 392 -0.15 -18.32 2.74
CA GLN A 392 -0.68 -18.91 1.52
C GLN A 392 -0.28 -18.07 0.31
N MET A 393 0.29 -18.71 -0.71
CA MET A 393 0.86 -18.05 -1.88
C MET A 393 -0.09 -18.09 -3.08
N PHE A 394 -0.07 -17.07 -3.92
CA PHE A 394 -0.77 -17.00 -5.20
C PHE A 394 0.16 -16.47 -6.27
N PHE A 395 0.11 -17.06 -7.46
CA PHE A 395 0.83 -16.64 -8.64
C PHE A 395 -0.17 -16.58 -9.79
N ILE A 396 -0.34 -15.40 -10.36
CA ILE A 396 -1.43 -15.02 -11.26
C ILE A 396 -0.85 -14.68 -12.63
#